data_AF-A0A7V6YH05-F1
#
_entry.id   AF-A0A7V6YH05-F1
#
_cell.length_a   1.000
_cell.length_b   1.000
_cell.length_c   1.000
_cell.angle_alpha   90.00
_cell.angle_beta   90.00
_cell.angle_gamma   90.00
#
_symmetry.space_group_name_H-M   'P 1'
#
loop_
_entity.id
_entity.type
_entity.pdbx_description
1 polymer ?
#
loop_
_entity_poly.entity_id
_entity_poly.type
_entity_poly.pdbx_seq_one_letter_code
_entity_poly.pdbx_strand_id
1 'polypeptide(L)'
;MVQELLRQVLAGRHLAEEEAAALMEEILAGRVTDAQLGAVLAALKLKGETAEEIAGFALVMRRLAPVVKSVHPRLLDTCGTGGDGANTFNISTAA
;
A
#
# COMPACT_ATOMS: atom_id res chain seq x y z
N MET A 1 -17.85 4.31 6.81
CA MET A 1 -16.96 3.42 6.04
C MET A 1 -15.65 3.16 6.77
N VAL A 2 -14.73 4.14 6.91
CA VAL A 2 -13.40 3.94 7.54
C VAL A 2 -13.47 3.24 8.91
N GLN A 3 -14.38 3.67 9.78
CA GLN A 3 -14.55 3.03 11.10
C GLN A 3 -14.99 1.57 11.01
N GLU A 4 -15.77 1.20 9.99
CA GLU A 4 -16.22 -0.18 9.79
C GLU A 4 -15.07 -1.05 9.32
N LEU A 5 -14.34 -0.59 8.29
CA LEU A 5 -13.16 -1.28 7.78
C LEU A 5 -12.11 -1.46 8.88
N LEU A 6 -11.82 -0.40 9.65
CA LEU A 6 -10.93 -0.48 10.81
C LEU A 6 -11.39 -1.53 11.83
N ARG A 7 -12.69 -1.61 12.15
CA ARG A 7 -13.21 -2.67 13.04
C ARG A 7 -13.01 -4.06 12.47
N GLN A 8 -13.16 -4.23 11.16
CA GLN A 8 -12.89 -5.52 10.51
C GLN A 8 -11.42 -5.92 10.64
N VAL A 9 -10.48 -5.02 10.31
CA VAL A 9 -9.04 -5.29 10.41
C VAL A 9 -8.63 -5.57 11.86
N LEU A 10 -9.15 -4.79 12.82
CA LEU A 10 -8.91 -5.00 14.26
C LEU A 10 -9.46 -6.34 14.76
N ALA A 11 -10.51 -6.87 14.14
CA ALA A 11 -11.05 -8.19 14.42
C ALA A 11 -10.30 -9.33 13.71
N GLY A 12 -9.17 -9.03 13.04
CA GLY A 12 -8.36 -10.01 12.31
C GLY A 12 -9.00 -10.47 11.00
N ARG A 13 -10.02 -9.78 10.49
CA ARG A 13 -10.63 -10.09 9.20
C ARG A 13 -9.90 -9.39 8.07
N HIS A 14 -9.69 -10.10 6.98
CA HIS A 14 -9.12 -9.53 5.76
C HIS A 14 -10.17 -8.71 5.01
N LEU A 15 -9.71 -7.61 4.42
CA LEU A 15 -10.52 -6.81 3.51
C LEU A 15 -10.52 -7.44 2.12
N ALA A 16 -11.64 -7.32 1.40
CA ALA A 16 -11.64 -7.54 -0.04
C ALA A 16 -10.78 -6.46 -0.76
N GLU A 17 -10.38 -6.73 -2.00
CA GLU A 17 -9.59 -5.78 -2.81
C GLU A 17 -10.28 -4.40 -2.90
N GLU A 18 -11.60 -4.38 -3.11
CA GLU A 18 -12.39 -3.16 -3.22
C GLU A 18 -12.49 -2.39 -1.90
N GLU A 19 -12.55 -3.11 -0.77
CA GLU A 19 -12.56 -2.50 0.56
C GLU A 19 -11.20 -1.89 0.90
N ALA A 20 -10.11 -2.59 0.56
CA ALA A 20 -8.74 -2.09 0.69
C ALA A 20 -8.53 -0.84 -0.17
N ALA A 21 -9.00 -0.86 -1.43
CA ALA A 21 -8.98 0.30 -2.30
C ALA A 21 -9.76 1.48 -1.67
N ALA A 22 -11.01 1.27 -1.24
CA ALA A 22 -11.82 2.31 -0.62
C ALA A 22 -11.16 2.90 0.64
N LEU A 23 -10.50 2.07 1.46
CA LEU A 23 -9.74 2.56 2.61
C LEU A 23 -8.54 3.42 2.18
N MET A 24 -7.80 2.99 1.17
CA MET A 24 -6.64 3.74 0.66
C MET A 24 -7.05 5.09 0.04
N GLU A 25 -8.21 5.17 -0.59
CA GLU A 25 -8.76 6.44 -1.12
C GLU A 25 -8.97 7.47 0.00
N GLU A 26 -9.53 7.03 1.14
CA GLU A 26 -9.74 7.90 2.30
C GLU A 26 -8.42 8.33 2.94
N ILE A 27 -7.44 7.41 3.03
CA ILE A 27 -6.10 7.69 3.56
C ILE A 27 -5.41 8.77 2.71
N LEU A 28 -5.32 8.56 1.40
CA LEU A 28 -4.61 9.48 0.50
C LEU A 28 -5.35 10.80 0.30
N ALA A 29 -6.66 10.84 0.53
CA ALA A 29 -7.42 12.08 0.55
C ALA A 29 -7.34 12.86 1.87
N GLY A 30 -6.59 12.37 2.87
CA GLY A 30 -6.42 13.02 4.17
C GLY A 30 -7.68 13.00 5.04
N ARG A 31 -8.61 12.07 4.80
CA ARG A 31 -9.87 11.95 5.54
C ARG A 31 -9.80 10.99 6.73
N VAL A 32 -8.63 10.38 6.96
CA VAL A 32 -8.34 9.47 8.07
C VAL A 32 -7.48 10.21 9.09
N THR A 33 -7.85 10.15 10.37
CA THR A 33 -7.04 10.77 11.43
C THR A 33 -5.75 9.99 11.69
N ASP A 34 -4.73 10.63 12.25
CA ASP A 34 -3.46 9.95 12.58
C ASP A 34 -3.66 8.72 13.48
N ALA A 35 -4.59 8.82 14.45
CA ALA A 35 -4.94 7.71 15.33
C ALA A 35 -5.57 6.54 14.56
N GLN A 36 -6.46 6.83 13.60
CA GLN A 36 -7.06 5.80 12.75
C GLN A 36 -6.03 5.18 11.80
N LEU A 37 -5.16 5.99 11.20
CA LEU A 37 -4.11 5.51 10.31
C LEU A 37 -3.14 4.58 11.05
N GLY A 38 -2.66 5.01 12.22
CA GLY A 38 -1.81 4.18 13.08
C GLY A 38 -2.48 2.86 13.47
N ALA A 39 -3.78 2.89 13.81
CA ALA A 39 -4.53 1.70 14.15
C ALA A 39 -4.70 0.74 12.95
N VAL A 40 -5.01 1.26 11.76
CA VAL A 40 -5.08 0.45 10.53
C VAL A 40 -3.74 -0.24 10.25
N LEU A 41 -2.64 0.52 10.26
CA LEU A 41 -1.31 -0.01 9.94
C LEU A 41 -0.86 -1.06 10.96
N ALA A 42 -1.08 -0.80 12.26
CA ALA A 42 -0.76 -1.77 13.31
C ALA A 42 -1.62 -3.04 13.20
N ALA A 43 -2.91 -2.91 12.92
CA ALA A 43 -3.82 -4.05 12.77
C ALA A 43 -3.48 -4.92 11.54
N LEU A 44 -3.17 -4.29 10.40
CA LEU A 44 -2.70 -4.97 9.19
C LEU A 44 -1.42 -5.75 9.48
N LYS A 45 -0.44 -5.11 10.13
CA LYS A 45 0.83 -5.75 10.49
C LYS A 45 0.66 -6.95 11.42
N LEU A 46 -0.26 -6.85 12.39
CA LEU A 46 -0.51 -7.91 13.36
C LEU A 46 -1.27 -9.10 12.77
N LYS A 47 -2.30 -8.87 11.93
CA LYS A 47 -3.04 -9.98 11.31
C LYS A 47 -2.31 -10.58 10.11
N GLY A 48 -1.44 -9.80 9.46
CA GLY A 48 -0.83 -10.11 8.16
C GLY A 48 -1.69 -9.60 7.00
N GLU A 49 -1.05 -8.93 6.06
CA GLU A 49 -1.67 -8.46 4.83
C GLU A 49 -1.85 -9.60 3.81
N THR A 50 -2.94 -9.58 3.04
CA THR A 50 -3.13 -10.50 1.90
C THR A 50 -2.72 -9.85 0.58
N ALA A 51 -2.60 -10.67 -0.47
CA ALA A 51 -2.32 -10.18 -1.82
C ALA A 51 -3.42 -9.23 -2.33
N GLU A 52 -4.68 -9.54 -2.03
CA GLU A 52 -5.86 -8.73 -2.41
C GLU A 52 -5.84 -7.36 -1.72
N GLU A 53 -5.48 -7.31 -0.44
CA GLU A 53 -5.36 -6.05 0.30
C GLU A 53 -4.24 -5.18 -0.29
N ILE A 54 -3.06 -5.77 -0.52
CA ILE A 54 -1.92 -5.07 -1.13
C ILE A 54 -2.26 -4.61 -2.55
N ALA A 55 -2.96 -5.42 -3.35
CA ALA A 55 -3.39 -5.06 -4.68
C ALA A 55 -4.36 -3.86 -4.67
N GLY A 56 -5.38 -3.87 -3.80
CA GLY A 56 -6.34 -2.77 -3.67
C GLY A 56 -5.68 -1.46 -3.24
N PHE A 57 -4.75 -1.54 -2.28
CA PHE A 57 -3.92 -0.41 -1.86
C PHE A 57 -3.07 0.14 -3.02
N ALA A 58 -2.32 -0.72 -3.71
CA ALA A 58 -1.45 -0.34 -4.81
C ALA A 58 -2.22 0.25 -6.01
N LEU A 59 -3.41 -0.28 -6.29
CA LEU A 59 -4.27 0.20 -7.38
C LEU A 59 -4.63 1.68 -7.18
N VAL A 60 -5.03 2.06 -5.97
CA VAL A 60 -5.41 3.44 -5.66
C VAL A 60 -4.20 4.35 -5.66
N MET A 61 -3.08 3.93 -5.07
CA MET A 61 -1.82 4.69 -5.12
C MET A 61 -1.41 4.97 -6.57
N ARG A 62 -1.44 3.95 -7.44
CA ARG A 62 -1.10 4.09 -8.86
C ARG A 62 -2.07 5.01 -9.59
N ARG A 63 -3.37 4.95 -9.30
CA ARG A 63 -4.40 5.78 -9.95
C ARG A 63 -4.24 7.26 -9.61
N LEU A 64 -3.80 7.58 -8.40
CA LEU A 64 -3.61 8.96 -7.93
C LEU A 64 -2.21 9.51 -8.22
N ALA A 65 -1.25 8.66 -8.57
CA ALA A 65 0.09 9.08 -8.93
C ALA A 65 0.11 9.89 -10.26
N PRO A 66 0.95 10.94 -10.36
CA PRO A 66 1.19 11.62 -11.63
C PRO A 66 1.72 10.66 -12.69
N VAL A 67 1.15 10.70 -13.90
CA VAL A 67 1.52 9.79 -14.98
C VAL A 67 2.65 10.39 -15.81
N VAL A 68 3.77 9.68 -15.89
CA VAL A 68 4.84 9.94 -16.85
C VAL A 68 4.58 9.11 -18.11
N LYS A 69 4.40 9.76 -19.25
CA LYS A 69 4.16 9.09 -20.54
C LYS A 69 5.49 8.74 -21.21
N SER A 70 5.61 7.52 -21.71
CA SER A 70 6.72 7.06 -22.53
C SER A 70 6.19 6.22 -23.69
N VAL A 71 6.85 6.32 -24.85
CA VAL A 71 6.57 5.49 -26.04
C VAL A 71 7.63 4.40 -26.24
N HIS A 72 8.57 4.26 -25.30
CA HIS A 72 9.65 3.29 -25.42
C HIS A 72 9.08 1.86 -25.33
N PRO A 73 9.37 0.96 -26.28
CA PRO A 73 8.70 -0.34 -26.37
C PRO A 73 9.15 -1.35 -25.30
N ARG A 74 10.24 -1.07 -24.59
CA ARG A 74 10.79 -1.93 -23.53
C ARG A 74 11.13 -1.08 -22.30
N LEU A 75 10.28 -1.11 -21.30
CA LEU A 75 10.51 -0.45 -20.01
C LEU A 75 10.60 -1.51 -18.93
N LEU A 76 11.52 -1.31 -17.98
CA LEU A 76 11.76 -2.18 -16.84
C LEU A 76 11.93 -1.29 -15.60
N ASP A 77 11.51 -1.80 -14.45
CA ASP A 77 11.79 -1.23 -13.14
C ASP A 77 12.58 -2.27 -12.32
N THR A 78 13.61 -1.83 -11.61
CA THR A 78 14.53 -2.66 -10.81
C THR A 78 14.39 -2.39 -9.31
N CYS A 79 13.26 -1.82 -8.87
CA CYS A 79 13.06 -1.45 -7.48
C CYS A 79 12.92 -2.66 -6.52
N GLY A 80 13.20 -2.40 -5.24
CA GLY A 80 13.00 -3.35 -4.14
C GLY A 80 12.61 -2.61 -2.87
N THR A 81 11.98 -3.30 -1.92
CA THR A 81 11.51 -2.68 -0.66
C THR A 81 12.65 -2.22 0.24
N GLY A 82 13.83 -2.84 0.11
CA GLY A 82 14.97 -2.62 1.00
C GLY A 82 14.68 -3.06 2.44
N GLY A 83 15.50 -2.60 3.38
CA GLY A 83 15.35 -2.87 4.82
C GLY A 83 15.91 -4.22 5.28
N ASP A 84 16.76 -4.87 4.49
CA ASP A 84 17.42 -6.15 4.83
C ASP A 84 18.58 -5.99 5.83
N GLY A 85 19.01 -4.76 6.12
CA GLY A 85 20.13 -4.47 7.02
C GLY A 85 21.51 -4.87 6.48
N ALA A 86 21.62 -5.19 5.19
CA ALA A 86 22.83 -5.76 4.60
C ALA A 86 23.93 -4.73 4.32
N ASN A 87 23.64 -3.42 4.46
CA ASN A 87 24.57 -2.30 4.18
C ASN A 87 25.29 -2.45 2.82
N THR A 88 24.55 -2.93 1.83
CA THR A 88 25.03 -3.02 0.46
C THR A 88 25.14 -1.63 -0.16
N PHE A 89 25.94 -1.51 -1.23
CA PHE A 89 25.89 -0.31 -2.07
C PHE A 89 24.56 -0.26 -2.85
N ASN A 90 24.31 0.82 -3.60
CA ASN A 90 23.05 1.02 -4.33
C ASN A 90 22.90 0.08 -5.55
N ILE A 91 22.72 -1.22 -5.30
CA ILE A 91 22.73 -2.29 -6.30
C ILE A 91 21.69 -2.07 -7.40
N SER A 92 20.43 -1.78 -7.05
CA SER A 92 19.35 -1.59 -8.04
C SER A 92 19.56 -0.38 -8.95
N THR A 93 20.36 0.59 -8.51
CA THR A 93 20.76 1.75 -9.31
C THR A 93 21.92 1.43 -10.26
N ALA A 94 22.79 0.50 -9.87
CA ALA A 94 23.94 0.09 -10.68
C ALA A 94 23.61 -1.02 -11.70
N ALA A 95 22.56 -1.81 -11.44
CA ALA A 95 22.06 -2.88 -12.30
C ALA A 95 21.36 -2.33 -13.56
#